data_AF-A0ABD1XZ22-F1
#
_entry.id   AF-A0ABD1XZ22-F1
#
_cell.length_a   1.000
_cell.length_b   1.000
_cell.length_c   1.000
_cell.angle_alpha   90.00
_cell.angle_beta   90.00
_cell.angle_gamma   90.00
#
_symmetry.space_group_name_H-M   'P 1'
#
loop_
_entity.id
_entity.type
_entity.pdbx_description
1 polymer ?
#
loop_
_entity_poly.entity_id
_entity_poly.type
_entity_poly.pdbx_seq_one_letter_code
_entity_poly.pdbx_strand_id
1 'polypeptide(L)'
;MGLSNLSKVLGFVLLQVMLIDMIFVSQSECRLDESTSRHLLKLVSSPSVLLNYHNGPTLSSSPRSTISSSSVYIIWYGDFSESQKSIVRDFFGSFNSDLEGPSVSSWWKVTNGYTDTRCWTIPSQIYLEAEMSDSSSSRGKFLKNSDLEESFLLKQPRSELQSLNNPQIVFFA
;
A
#
# COMPACT_ATOMS: atom_id res chain seq x y z
N MET A 1 44.95 -2.64 -43.04
CA MET A 1 44.48 -1.57 -42.13
C MET A 1 42.98 -1.60 -41.81
N GLY A 2 42.18 -2.57 -42.30
CA GLY A 2 40.72 -2.57 -42.14
C GLY A 2 40.13 -3.41 -41.00
N LEU A 3 40.84 -4.46 -40.54
CA LEU A 3 40.27 -5.44 -39.59
C LEU A 3 40.23 -4.94 -38.13
N SER A 4 41.19 -4.11 -37.72
CA SER A 4 41.26 -3.55 -36.36
C SER A 4 40.19 -2.49 -36.08
N ASN A 5 39.70 -1.84 -37.13
CA ASN A 5 38.66 -0.81 -37.01
C ASN A 5 37.27 -1.45 -36.96
N LEU A 6 37.10 -2.57 -37.66
CA LEU A 6 35.85 -3.33 -37.67
C LEU A 6 35.54 -3.95 -36.29
N SER A 7 36.54 -4.54 -35.62
CA SER A 7 36.34 -5.13 -34.28
C SER A 7 35.98 -4.08 -33.22
N LYS A 8 36.56 -2.88 -33.31
CA LYS A 8 36.25 -1.76 -32.40
C LYS A 8 34.84 -1.22 -32.61
N VAL A 9 34.40 -1.07 -33.86
CA VAL A 9 33.04 -0.63 -34.19
C VAL A 9 32.01 -1.67 -33.75
N LEU A 10 32.27 -2.95 -34.01
CA LEU A 10 31.38 -4.03 -33.60
C LEU A 10 31.25 -4.10 -32.07
N GLY A 11 32.36 -3.94 -31.35
CA GLY A 11 32.36 -3.88 -29.89
C GLY A 11 31.58 -2.69 -29.34
N PHE A 12 31.68 -1.51 -29.96
CA PHE A 12 30.91 -0.34 -29.57
C PHE A 12 29.41 -0.52 -29.82
N VAL A 13 29.03 -1.10 -30.97
CA VAL A 13 27.63 -1.40 -31.30
C VAL A 13 27.04 -2.43 -30.33
N LEU A 14 27.77 -3.50 -30.04
CA LEU A 14 27.34 -4.52 -29.06
C LEU A 14 27.20 -3.94 -27.66
N LEU A 15 28.11 -3.05 -27.24
CA LEU A 15 28.01 -2.36 -25.95
C LEU A 15 26.79 -1.44 -25.89
N GLN A 16 26.53 -0.68 -26.96
CA GLN A 16 25.35 0.19 -27.06
C GLN A 16 24.04 -0.60 -27.02
N VAL A 17 23.97 -1.74 -27.73
CA VAL A 17 22.80 -2.63 -27.69
C VAL A 17 22.60 -3.20 -26.28
N MET A 18 23.66 -3.69 -25.62
CA MET A 18 23.59 -4.19 -24.25
C MET A 18 23.15 -3.12 -23.24
N LEU A 19 23.60 -1.87 -23.41
CA LEU A 19 23.18 -0.75 -22.57
C LEU A 19 21.71 -0.36 -22.81
N ILE A 20 21.23 -0.41 -24.05
CA ILE A 20 19.82 -0.18 -24.39
C ILE A 20 18.94 -1.28 -23.82
N ASP A 21 19.33 -2.54 -23.94
CA ASP A 21 18.60 -3.67 -23.35
C ASP A 21 18.53 -3.56 -21.82
N MET A 22 19.60 -3.08 -21.17
CA MET A 22 19.60 -2.84 -19.72
C MET A 22 18.64 -1.72 -19.30
N ILE A 23 18.49 -0.69 -20.14
CA ILE A 23 17.51 0.39 -19.93
C ILE A 23 16.08 -0.14 -20.11
N PHE A 24 15.84 -1.02 -21.08
CA PHE A 24 14.53 -1.67 -21.27
C PHE A 24 14.18 -2.64 -20.14
N VAL A 25 15.15 -3.37 -19.59
CA VAL A 25 14.96 -4.21 -18.38
C VAL A 25 14.55 -3.36 -17.16
N SER A 26 14.94 -2.09 -17.11
CA SER A 26 14.56 -1.16 -16.04
C SER A 26 13.13 -0.61 -16.19
N GLN A 27 12.45 -0.85 -17.32
CA GLN A 27 11.05 -0.47 -17.57
C GLN A 27 10.15 -1.71 -17.70
N SER A 28 10.34 -2.70 -16.84
CA SER A 28 9.38 -3.78 -16.70
C SER A 28 8.02 -3.21 -16.28
N GLU A 29 7.12 -3.05 -17.26
CA GLU A 29 5.70 -2.82 -17.05
C GLU A 29 5.16 -3.89 -16.10
N CYS A 30 4.27 -3.45 -15.23
CA CYS A 30 3.75 -4.27 -14.15
C CYS A 30 2.78 -5.28 -14.72
N ARG A 31 3.35 -6.42 -15.04
CA ARG A 31 2.63 -7.56 -15.53
C ARG A 31 1.87 -8.13 -14.34
N LEU A 32 0.56 -7.89 -14.30
CA LEU A 32 -0.34 -8.71 -13.50
C LEU A 32 -0.09 -10.14 -13.98
N ASP A 33 0.57 -10.95 -13.15
CA ASP A 33 0.70 -12.37 -13.41
C ASP A 33 -0.71 -12.93 -13.40
N GLU A 34 -1.21 -13.27 -14.58
CA GLU A 34 -2.43 -14.03 -14.73
C GLU A 34 -2.11 -15.44 -14.23
N SER A 35 -2.15 -15.58 -12.91
CA SER A 35 -2.00 -16.84 -12.21
C SER A 35 -3.12 -17.73 -12.72
N THR A 36 -2.80 -18.60 -13.67
CA THR A 36 -3.65 -19.69 -14.13
C THR A 36 -3.90 -20.61 -12.94
N SER A 37 -4.90 -20.23 -12.15
CA SER A 37 -5.47 -21.02 -11.08
C SER A 37 -5.96 -22.32 -11.69
N ARG A 38 -5.38 -23.44 -11.26
CA ARG A 38 -5.81 -24.78 -11.66
C ARG A 38 -7.30 -24.90 -11.35
N HIS A 39 -8.09 -24.97 -12.41
CA HIS A 39 -9.54 -24.95 -12.41
C HIS A 39 -10.10 -26.25 -11.81
N LEU A 40 -10.25 -26.29 -10.49
CA LEU A 40 -11.04 -27.30 -9.79
C LEU A 40 -12.46 -26.74 -9.58
N LEU A 41 -13.34 -27.12 -10.51
CA LEU A 41 -14.81 -27.12 -10.44
C LEU A 41 -15.45 -25.98 -9.62
N LYS A 42 -15.50 -24.79 -10.20
CA LYS A 42 -16.28 -23.65 -9.70
C LYS A 42 -17.64 -23.63 -10.40
N LEU A 43 -18.73 -23.94 -9.67
CA LEU A 43 -20.08 -24.11 -10.23
C LEU A 43 -20.72 -22.80 -10.75
N VAL A 44 -20.15 -21.64 -10.40
CA VAL A 44 -20.47 -20.33 -10.97
C VAL A 44 -19.18 -19.50 -11.05
N SER A 45 -18.83 -19.01 -12.23
CA SER A 45 -17.74 -18.03 -12.36
C SER A 45 -18.19 -16.73 -11.69
N SER A 46 -17.69 -16.45 -10.48
CA SER A 46 -17.83 -15.12 -9.91
C SER A 46 -17.04 -14.17 -10.80
N PRO A 47 -17.64 -13.09 -11.34
CA PRO A 47 -16.88 -12.12 -12.11
C PRO A 47 -15.68 -11.69 -11.26
N SER A 48 -14.48 -11.70 -11.85
CA SER A 48 -13.35 -11.03 -11.25
C SER A 48 -13.80 -9.60 -11.03
N VAL A 49 -13.98 -9.20 -9.78
CA VAL A 49 -14.12 -7.79 -9.45
C VAL A 49 -12.73 -7.24 -9.73
N LEU A 50 -12.48 -6.86 -10.97
CA LEU A 50 -11.29 -6.14 -11.39
C LEU A 50 -11.72 -4.68 -11.43
N LEU A 51 -11.52 -3.99 -10.31
CA LEU A 51 -11.81 -2.58 -10.22
C LEU A 51 -10.72 -1.79 -10.95
N ASN A 52 -11.11 -0.91 -11.86
CA ASN A 52 -10.17 0.03 -12.46
C ASN A 52 -9.67 0.99 -11.38
N TYR A 53 -8.35 1.04 -11.21
CA TYR A 53 -7.72 1.96 -10.28
C TYR A 53 -7.88 3.40 -10.76
N HIS A 54 -8.30 4.29 -9.85
CA HIS A 54 -8.66 5.68 -10.14
C HIS A 54 -7.53 6.67 -9.83
N ASN A 55 -6.28 6.19 -9.71
CA ASN A 55 -5.09 6.99 -9.41
C ASN A 55 -5.13 7.73 -8.06
N GLY A 56 -5.98 7.30 -7.12
CA GLY A 56 -6.04 7.85 -5.75
C GLY A 56 -5.01 7.18 -4.83
N PRO A 57 -4.56 7.81 -3.73
CA PRO A 57 -3.64 7.18 -2.79
C PRO A 57 -4.17 5.82 -2.30
N THR A 58 -3.29 4.82 -2.26
CA THR A 58 -3.59 3.46 -1.81
C THR A 58 -2.73 3.09 -0.61
N LEU A 59 -3.17 2.07 0.13
CA LEU A 59 -2.40 1.42 1.20
C LEU A 59 -1.21 0.60 0.65
N SER A 60 -0.76 0.85 -0.57
CA SER A 60 0.23 0.05 -1.28
C SER A 60 1.63 0.20 -0.66
N SER A 61 2.35 -0.91 -0.56
CA SER A 61 3.72 -0.95 -0.05
C SER A 61 4.76 -1.06 -1.16
N SER A 62 5.81 -0.25 -1.04
CA SER A 62 7.02 -0.54 -1.79
C SER A 62 7.49 -1.97 -1.47
N PRO A 63 7.92 -2.77 -2.46
CA PRO A 63 8.46 -4.12 -2.23
C PRO A 63 9.63 -4.14 -1.23
N ARG A 64 10.26 -2.97 -1.00
CA ARG A 64 11.39 -2.78 -0.10
C ARG A 64 10.99 -2.20 1.27
N SER A 65 9.72 -1.85 1.48
CA SER A 65 9.19 -1.31 2.74
C SER A 65 7.93 -2.08 3.13
N THR A 66 8.11 -3.16 3.89
CA THR A 66 7.02 -3.95 4.49
C THR A 66 6.55 -3.40 5.84
N ILE A 67 7.34 -2.52 6.46
CA ILE A 67 7.15 -2.10 7.85
C ILE A 67 6.28 -0.84 7.96
N SER A 68 6.14 -0.04 6.88
CA SER A 68 5.41 1.25 6.98
C SER A 68 4.00 1.24 6.41
N SER A 69 3.67 0.34 5.47
CA SER A 69 2.35 0.37 4.79
C SER A 69 1.29 -0.54 5.40
N SER A 70 1.71 -1.50 6.25
CA SER A 70 0.78 -2.29 7.05
C SER A 70 0.35 -1.55 8.32
N SER A 71 1.06 -0.49 8.68
CA SER A 71 0.87 0.25 9.92
C SER A 71 -0.17 1.34 9.76
N VAL A 72 -1.22 1.26 10.58
CA VAL A 72 -2.29 2.24 10.68
C VAL A 72 -2.16 3.02 11.98
N TYR A 73 -2.39 4.33 11.88
CA TYR A 73 -2.43 5.25 13.01
C TYR A 73 -3.84 5.81 13.13
N ILE A 74 -4.43 5.75 14.33
CA ILE A 74 -5.78 6.26 14.58
C ILE A 74 -5.73 7.61 15.29
N ILE A 75 -6.59 8.52 14.82
CA ILE A 75 -6.85 9.79 15.48
C ILE A 75 -8.32 9.83 15.89
N TRP A 76 -8.58 9.74 17.19
CA TRP A 76 -9.91 9.90 17.80
C TRP A 76 -10.23 11.40 17.90
N TYR A 77 -10.93 11.93 16.92
CA TYR A 77 -11.23 13.34 16.82
C TYR A 77 -12.63 13.63 17.38
N GLY A 78 -12.71 13.97 18.66
CA GLY A 78 -13.97 14.12 19.39
C GLY A 78 -14.04 13.23 20.63
N ASP A 79 -15.18 13.29 21.31
CA ASP A 79 -15.37 12.63 22.60
C ASP A 79 -15.81 11.16 22.42
N PHE A 80 -14.83 10.31 22.10
CA PHE A 80 -15.04 8.86 21.98
C PHE A 80 -14.88 8.17 23.33
N SER A 81 -15.90 7.42 23.74
CA SER A 81 -15.81 6.54 24.92
C SER A 81 -14.88 5.36 24.66
N GLU A 82 -14.33 4.76 25.72
CA GLU A 82 -13.50 3.56 25.56
C GLU A 82 -14.26 2.37 24.94
N SER A 83 -15.58 2.28 25.15
CA SER A 83 -16.41 1.28 24.47
C SER A 83 -16.50 1.51 22.96
N GLN A 84 -16.62 2.77 22.51
CA GLN A 84 -16.62 3.10 21.09
C GLN A 84 -15.25 2.85 20.44
N LYS A 85 -14.17 3.20 21.15
CA LYS A 85 -12.80 2.91 20.68
C LYS A 85 -12.55 1.41 20.58
N SER A 86 -13.03 0.61 21.54
CA SER A 86 -12.90 -0.85 21.52
C SER A 86 -13.49 -1.46 20.26
N ILE A 87 -14.67 -1.01 19.82
CA ILE A 87 -15.32 -1.53 18.60
C ILE A 87 -14.42 -1.33 17.37
N VAL A 88 -13.82 -0.15 17.25
CA VAL A 88 -12.93 0.17 16.13
C VAL A 88 -11.59 -0.57 16.25
N ARG A 89 -11.03 -0.73 17.45
CA ARG A 89 -9.84 -1.56 17.70
C ARG A 89 -10.10 -3.02 17.31
N ASP A 90 -11.24 -3.57 17.69
CA ASP A 90 -11.65 -4.95 17.36
C ASP A 90 -11.82 -5.12 15.84
N PHE A 91 -12.35 -4.10 15.16
CA PHE A 91 -12.40 -4.08 13.70
C PHE A 91 -11.00 -4.15 13.07
N PHE A 92 -10.05 -3.34 13.53
CA PHE A 92 -8.66 -3.43 13.04
C PHE A 92 -8.02 -4.80 13.36
N GLY A 93 -8.30 -5.37 14.54
CA GLY A 93 -7.87 -6.72 14.89
C GLY A 93 -8.42 -7.80 13.96
N SER A 94 -9.61 -7.60 13.39
CA SER A 94 -10.25 -8.57 12.49
C SER A 94 -9.52 -8.77 11.15
N PHE A 95 -8.68 -7.83 10.72
CA PHE A 95 -7.88 -7.94 9.48
C PHE A 95 -6.86 -9.08 9.53
N ASN A 96 -6.36 -9.44 10.71
CA ASN A 96 -5.37 -10.49 10.89
C ASN A 96 -5.96 -11.77 11.50
N SER A 97 -7.29 -11.89 11.53
CA SER A 97 -7.96 -13.07 12.08
C SER A 97 -7.88 -14.27 11.14
N ASP A 98 -7.59 -15.46 11.67
CA ASP A 98 -7.61 -16.72 10.93
C ASP A 98 -8.91 -17.49 11.24
N LEU A 99 -10.02 -16.99 10.69
CA LEU A 99 -11.34 -17.60 10.85
C LEU A 99 -11.71 -18.44 9.63
N GLU A 100 -12.33 -19.60 9.84
CA GLU A 100 -12.92 -20.41 8.77
C GLU A 100 -14.23 -19.76 8.29
N GLY A 101 -14.27 -19.32 7.03
CA GLY A 101 -15.44 -18.70 6.41
C GLY A 101 -15.22 -17.26 5.97
N PRO A 102 -16.27 -16.55 5.53
CA PRO A 102 -16.16 -15.15 5.13
C PRO A 102 -15.89 -14.28 6.36
N SER A 103 -14.71 -13.67 6.38
CA SER A 103 -14.22 -12.74 7.40
C SER A 103 -13.64 -11.47 6.79
N VAL A 104 -13.45 -10.42 7.60
CA VAL A 104 -12.73 -9.20 7.17
C VAL A 104 -11.35 -9.55 6.62
N SER A 105 -10.60 -10.43 7.27
CA SER A 105 -9.29 -10.90 6.78
C SER A 105 -9.38 -11.60 5.42
N SER A 106 -10.39 -12.45 5.19
CA SER A 106 -10.58 -13.14 3.91
C SER A 106 -10.95 -12.18 2.77
N TRP A 107 -11.76 -11.16 3.06
CA TRP A 107 -12.13 -10.12 2.10
C TRP A 107 -10.94 -9.19 1.81
N TRP A 108 -10.18 -8.85 2.85
CA TRP A 108 -8.97 -8.03 2.70
C TRP A 108 -7.91 -8.71 1.84
N LYS A 109 -7.71 -10.02 1.98
CA LYS A 109 -6.77 -10.80 1.14
C LYS A 109 -7.09 -10.71 -0.36
N VAL A 110 -8.34 -10.46 -0.76
CA VAL A 110 -8.72 -10.24 -2.17
C VAL A 110 -8.07 -8.96 -2.71
N THR A 111 -7.83 -7.97 -1.86
CA THR A 111 -7.21 -6.69 -2.25
C THR A 111 -5.73 -6.84 -2.63
N ASN A 112 -5.06 -7.93 -2.22
CA ASN A 112 -3.68 -8.22 -2.62
C ASN A 112 -3.51 -8.39 -4.15
N GLY A 113 -4.59 -8.66 -4.88
CA GLY A 113 -4.56 -8.71 -6.34
C GLY A 113 -4.41 -7.33 -7.01
N TYR A 114 -4.48 -6.25 -6.24
CA TYR A 114 -4.41 -4.88 -6.72
C TYR A 114 -3.06 -4.25 -6.46
N THR A 115 -2.68 -3.35 -7.36
CA THR A 115 -1.45 -2.58 -7.27
C THR A 115 -1.71 -1.12 -7.60
N ASP A 116 -0.83 -0.24 -7.10
CA ASP A 116 -0.89 1.19 -7.41
C ASP A 116 -0.20 1.53 -8.75
N THR A 117 -0.10 2.83 -9.07
CA THR A 117 0.62 3.30 -10.29
C THR A 117 2.11 2.96 -10.31
N ARG A 118 2.70 2.62 -9.15
CA ARG A 118 4.09 2.18 -8.97
C ARG A 118 4.19 0.66 -8.85
N CYS A 119 3.06 -0.02 -8.99
CA CYS A 119 2.91 -1.47 -8.97
C CYS A 119 3.24 -2.10 -7.63
N TRP A 120 2.98 -1.34 -6.58
CA TRP A 120 3.12 -1.74 -5.20
C TRP A 120 1.83 -2.44 -4.78
N THR A 121 1.97 -3.63 -4.21
CA THR A 121 0.85 -4.45 -3.79
C THR A 121 0.24 -3.93 -2.50
N ILE A 122 -1.07 -4.14 -2.33
CA ILE A 122 -1.75 -3.87 -1.06
C ILE A 122 -1.31 -4.93 -0.03
N PRO A 123 -0.89 -4.53 1.19
CA PRO A 123 -0.44 -5.47 2.21
C PRO A 123 -1.59 -6.33 2.71
N SER A 124 -1.34 -7.62 2.90
CA SER A 124 -2.33 -8.59 3.36
C SER A 124 -2.68 -8.50 4.83
N GLN A 125 -1.85 -7.80 5.61
CA GLN A 125 -1.97 -7.65 7.05
C GLN A 125 -1.98 -6.17 7.40
N ILE A 126 -2.74 -5.81 8.43
CA ILE A 126 -2.84 -4.44 8.93
C ILE A 126 -2.56 -4.45 10.43
N TYR A 127 -1.70 -3.56 10.88
CA TYR A 127 -1.31 -3.40 12.29
C TYR A 127 -1.69 -2.01 12.75
N LEU A 128 -2.36 -1.92 13.90
CA LEU A 128 -2.59 -0.65 14.57
C LEU A 128 -1.35 -0.32 15.40
N GLU A 129 -0.56 0.66 14.97
CA GLU A 129 0.71 1.00 15.63
C GLU A 129 0.52 1.97 16.79
N ALA A 130 -0.30 3.01 16.58
CA ALA A 130 -0.56 3.99 17.62
C ALA A 130 -1.92 4.67 17.45
N GLU A 131 -2.38 5.24 18.55
CA GLU A 131 -3.63 5.97 18.64
C GLU A 131 -3.41 7.28 19.38
N MET A 132 -4.08 8.34 18.94
CA MET A 132 -4.14 9.59 19.69
C MET A 132 -5.56 10.11 19.82
N SER A 133 -5.84 10.84 20.91
CA SER A 133 -7.15 11.43 21.16
C SER A 133 -7.09 12.95 21.12
N ASP A 134 -8.06 13.57 20.46
CA ASP A 134 -8.36 15.00 20.49
C ASP A 134 -9.84 15.20 20.84
N SER A 135 -10.17 15.00 22.12
CA SER A 135 -11.54 15.13 22.62
C SER A 135 -12.10 16.54 22.47
N SER A 136 -11.23 17.55 22.53
CA SER A 136 -11.60 18.96 22.39
C SER A 136 -12.00 19.35 20.97
N SER A 137 -11.79 18.47 19.97
CA SER A 137 -11.96 18.79 18.55
C SER A 137 -11.26 20.10 18.22
N SER A 138 -9.94 20.16 18.43
CA SER A 138 -9.15 21.41 18.48
C SER A 138 -9.23 22.31 17.24
N ARG A 139 -9.79 21.82 16.14
CA ARG A 139 -9.98 22.49 14.84
C ARG A 139 -11.45 22.70 14.47
N GLY A 140 -12.36 22.45 15.40
CA GLY A 140 -13.80 22.55 15.21
C GLY A 140 -14.43 21.28 14.62
N LYS A 141 -15.72 21.35 14.30
CA LYS A 141 -16.51 20.19 13.83
C LYS A 141 -16.29 19.81 12.36
N PHE A 142 -15.56 20.63 11.62
CA PHE A 142 -15.37 20.47 10.18
C PHE A 142 -13.88 20.42 9.88
N LEU A 143 -13.41 19.26 9.45
CA LEU A 143 -12.01 19.05 9.08
C LEU A 143 -11.84 19.21 7.57
N LYS A 144 -10.80 19.95 7.16
CA LYS A 144 -10.29 19.96 5.78
C LYS A 144 -9.12 18.99 5.65
N ASN A 145 -8.76 18.54 4.45
CA ASN A 145 -7.60 17.67 4.27
C ASN A 145 -6.29 18.29 4.80
N SER A 146 -6.10 19.61 4.64
CA SER A 146 -4.97 20.32 5.24
C SER A 146 -4.93 20.21 6.76
N ASP A 147 -6.10 20.08 7.38
CA ASP A 147 -6.23 20.01 8.82
C ASP A 147 -5.73 18.66 9.37
N LEU A 148 -5.93 17.61 8.57
CA LEU A 148 -5.50 16.24 8.85
C LEU A 148 -3.97 16.15 8.85
N GLU A 149 -3.33 16.67 7.80
CA GLU A 149 -1.87 16.63 7.63
C GLU A 149 -1.15 17.35 8.79
N GLU A 150 -1.60 18.56 9.14
CA GLU A 150 -0.98 19.35 10.19
C GLU A 150 -1.22 18.75 11.59
N SER A 151 -2.42 18.23 11.86
CA SER A 151 -2.72 17.60 13.17
C SER A 151 -1.82 16.41 13.46
N PHE A 152 -1.48 15.65 12.42
CA PHE A 152 -0.60 14.51 12.49
C PHE A 152 0.86 14.93 12.72
N LEU A 153 1.36 15.91 11.95
CA LEU A 153 2.74 16.37 12.04
C LEU A 153 3.06 17.06 13.37
N LEU A 154 2.09 17.76 13.98
CA LEU A 154 2.30 18.52 15.21
C LEU A 154 2.25 17.68 16.49
N LYS A 155 1.63 16.51 16.47
CA LYS A 155 1.44 15.67 17.67
C LYS A 155 2.39 14.47 17.76
N GLN A 156 3.20 14.23 16.73
CA GLN A 156 4.21 13.15 16.71
C GLN A 156 5.51 13.56 17.43
N PRO A 157 6.11 12.73 18.30
CA PRO A 157 7.44 12.97 18.84
C PRO A 157 8.50 12.93 17.73
N ARG A 158 9.49 13.84 17.79
CA ARG A 158 10.51 14.06 16.73
C ARG A 158 11.30 12.80 16.33
N SER A 159 11.33 11.78 17.18
CA SER A 159 11.94 10.47 16.93
C SER A 159 11.09 9.54 16.05
N GLU A 160 9.75 9.64 16.09
CA GLU A 160 8.84 8.83 15.27
C GLU A 160 8.68 9.40 13.85
N LEU A 161 8.95 10.69 13.66
CA LEU A 161 8.97 11.34 12.34
C LEU A 161 10.00 10.74 11.37
N GLN A 162 11.02 10.03 11.87
CA GLN A 162 12.06 9.38 11.04
C GLN A 162 11.73 7.92 10.66
N SER A 163 10.87 7.24 11.41
CA SER A 163 10.36 5.90 11.06
C SER A 163 9.14 5.96 10.14
N LEU A 164 8.51 7.13 10.07
CA LEU A 164 7.32 7.46 9.29
C LEU A 164 7.61 7.70 7.80
N ASN A 165 8.23 6.74 7.13
CA ASN A 165 8.22 6.72 5.67
C ASN A 165 6.81 6.36 5.18
N ASN A 166 5.92 7.35 5.13
CA ASN A 166 4.53 7.29 4.63
C ASN A 166 3.55 6.47 5.50
N PRO A 167 3.15 6.97 6.68
CA PRO A 167 2.17 6.34 7.55
C PRO A 167 0.75 6.41 6.97
N GLN A 168 -0.04 5.37 7.18
CA GLN A 168 -1.45 5.35 6.80
C GLN A 168 -2.30 5.80 7.98
N ILE A 169 -2.89 6.99 7.87
CA ILE A 169 -3.60 7.64 8.97
C ILE A 169 -5.10 7.51 8.74
N VAL A 170 -5.79 6.92 9.71
CA VAL A 170 -7.25 6.79 9.68
C VAL A 170 -7.84 7.71 10.74
N PHE A 171 -8.75 8.57 10.30
CA PHE A 171 -9.43 9.55 11.15
C PHE A 171 -10.84 9.07 11.47
N PHE A 172 -11.22 9.20 12.74
CA PHE A 172 -12.59 9.01 13.19
C PHE A 172 -13.05 10.34 13.81
N ALA A 173 -14.09 10.94 13.23
CA ALA A 173 -14.67 12.21 13.62
C ALA A 173 -16.18 12.06 13.86
#